data_AF-A0A383A828-F1
#
_entry.id   AF-A0A383A828-F1
#
_cell.length_a   1.000
_cell.length_b   1.000
_cell.length_c   1.000
_cell.angle_alpha   90.00
_cell.angle_beta   90.00
_cell.angle_gamma   90.00
#
_symmetry.space_group_name_H-M   'P 1'
#
loop_
_entity.id
_entity.type
_entity.pdbx_description
1 polymer ?
#
loop_
_entity_poly.entity_id
_entity_poly.type
_entity_poly.pdbx_seq_one_letter_code
_entity_poly.pdbx_strand_id
1 'polypeptide(L)'
;VPEPLWKPTPERIARAGITAFALEAESRTGRKFSDYQSLHAWSVAESEAFWSILWDFCELPERIAGEQVVQNREKMPGARWFPQARINFARQLLRRRDDSPAMVFRAEDKARRIVSYAEMYQEVASLAAALRDAGVGPGDRVAAFMPNMPETVIAMLATAS
;
A
#
# COMPACT_ATOMS: atom_id res chain seq x y z
N VAL A 1 -31.60 -2.32 20.17
CA VAL A 1 -30.52 -2.53 19.18
C VAL A 1 -30.43 -4.02 18.94
N PRO A 2 -30.47 -4.51 17.69
CA PRO A 2 -30.40 -5.94 17.42
C PRO A 2 -29.09 -6.53 17.96
N GLU A 3 -29.16 -7.76 18.47
CA GLU A 3 -27.98 -8.48 18.94
C GLU A 3 -27.08 -8.82 17.74
N PRO A 4 -25.80 -8.45 17.76
CA PRO A 4 -24.91 -8.71 16.63
C PRO A 4 -24.58 -10.21 16.56
N LEU A 5 -24.59 -10.75 15.34
CA LEU A 5 -24.27 -12.15 15.05
C LEU A 5 -22.85 -12.55 15.49
N TRP A 6 -21.93 -11.59 15.57
CA TRP A 6 -20.55 -11.81 15.95
C TRP A 6 -19.93 -10.55 16.54
N LYS A 7 -19.01 -10.72 17.49
CA LYS A 7 -18.15 -9.66 18.01
C LYS A 7 -16.69 -10.14 18.05
N PRO A 8 -15.71 -9.29 17.71
CA PRO A 8 -14.30 -9.63 17.89
C PRO A 8 -13.99 -9.80 19.38
N THR A 9 -13.07 -10.72 19.69
CA THR A 9 -12.56 -10.83 21.07
C THR A 9 -11.64 -9.65 21.39
N PRO A 10 -11.46 -9.28 22.67
CA PRO A 10 -10.54 -8.21 23.07
C PRO A 10 -9.12 -8.40 22.53
N GLU A 11 -8.62 -9.64 22.48
CA GLU A 11 -7.28 -9.95 21.98
C GLU A 11 -7.17 -9.68 20.47
N ARG A 12 -8.23 -9.96 19.71
CA ARG A 12 -8.27 -9.68 18.27
C ARG A 12 -8.30 -8.18 18.00
N ILE A 13 -9.03 -7.41 18.83
CA ILE A 13 -9.01 -5.95 18.75
C ILE A 13 -7.60 -5.44 19.03
N ALA A 14 -6.98 -5.86 20.14
CA ALA A 14 -5.66 -5.40 20.55
C ALA A 14 -4.55 -5.67 19.50
N ARG A 15 -4.66 -6.76 18.74
CA ARG A 15 -3.68 -7.14 17.69
C ARG A 15 -4.00 -6.58 16.31
N ALA A 16 -5.11 -5.87 16.13
CA ALA A 16 -5.49 -5.34 14.83
C ALA A 16 -4.55 -4.20 14.41
N GLY A 17 -4.15 -4.17 13.12
CA GLY A 17 -3.32 -3.09 12.59
C GLY A 17 -3.94 -1.69 12.77
N ILE A 18 -5.28 -1.60 12.72
CA ILE A 18 -5.99 -0.35 12.98
C ILE A 18 -5.86 0.11 14.44
N THR A 19 -5.78 -0.80 15.40
CA THR A 19 -5.56 -0.46 16.81
C THR A 19 -4.13 0.01 17.02
N ALA A 20 -3.15 -0.62 16.37
CA ALA A 20 -1.77 -0.14 16.37
C ALA A 20 -1.65 1.27 15.76
N PHE A 21 -2.31 1.51 14.62
CA PHE A 21 -2.35 2.83 14.00
C PHE A 21 -3.04 3.87 14.89
N ALA A 22 -4.16 3.53 15.53
CA ALA A 22 -4.86 4.43 16.45
C ALA A 22 -3.92 4.90 17.57
N LEU A 23 -3.16 3.97 18.18
CA LEU A 23 -2.19 4.30 19.23
C LEU A 23 -1.06 5.22 18.74
N GLU A 24 -0.55 5.01 17.52
CA GLU A 24 0.44 5.92 16.91
C GLU A 24 -0.17 7.31 16.69
N ALA A 25 -1.40 7.39 16.19
CA ALA A 25 -2.09 8.65 15.99
C ALA A 25 -2.36 9.38 17.33
N GLU A 26 -2.73 8.65 18.40
CA GLU A 26 -2.86 9.22 19.74
C GLU A 26 -1.54 9.82 20.23
N SER A 27 -0.43 9.07 20.07
CA SER A 27 0.92 9.51 20.46
C SER A 27 1.33 10.81 19.74
N ARG A 28 1.07 10.89 18.43
CA ARG A 28 1.46 12.04 17.60
C ARG A 28 0.57 13.28 17.76
N THR A 29 -0.68 13.09 18.17
CA THR A 29 -1.67 14.19 18.25
C THR A 29 -2.05 14.59 19.68
N GLY A 30 -1.72 13.77 20.68
CA GLY A 30 -2.19 13.92 22.06
C GLY A 30 -3.68 13.62 22.26
N ARG A 31 -4.39 13.14 21.22
CA ARG A 31 -5.81 12.78 21.29
C ARG A 31 -6.02 11.38 21.82
N LYS A 32 -7.27 11.08 22.18
CA LYS A 32 -7.72 9.74 22.53
C LYS A 32 -8.84 9.29 21.61
N PHE A 33 -8.74 8.07 21.10
CA PHE A 33 -9.72 7.44 20.23
C PHE A 33 -10.28 6.22 20.97
N SER A 34 -11.40 6.42 21.68
CA SER A 34 -12.04 5.39 22.51
C SER A 34 -12.64 4.24 21.71
N ASP A 35 -12.91 4.46 20.43
CA ASP A 35 -13.50 3.50 19.51
C ASP A 35 -13.14 3.83 18.04
N TYR A 36 -13.58 2.98 17.12
CA TYR A 36 -13.38 3.21 15.70
C TYR A 36 -14.07 4.49 15.19
N GLN A 37 -15.24 4.80 15.73
CA GLN A 37 -16.06 5.94 15.31
C GLN A 37 -15.36 7.27 15.58
N SER A 38 -14.73 7.41 16.75
CA SER A 38 -13.93 8.57 17.13
C SER A 38 -12.67 8.72 16.27
N LEU A 39 -11.97 7.62 15.97
CA LEU A 39 -10.84 7.61 15.04
C LEU A 39 -11.27 8.05 13.63
N HIS A 40 -12.39 7.50 13.13
CA HIS A 40 -12.94 7.83 11.81
C HIS A 40 -13.43 9.29 11.73
N ALA A 41 -14.14 9.78 12.76
CA ALA A 41 -14.58 11.17 12.79
C ALA A 41 -13.40 12.14 12.72
N TRP A 42 -12.31 11.83 13.43
CA TRP A 42 -11.07 12.59 13.35
C TRP A 42 -10.40 12.49 11.98
N SER A 43 -10.32 11.29 11.37
CA SER A 43 -9.68 11.14 10.05
C SER A 43 -10.36 11.93 8.95
N VAL A 44 -11.68 12.14 9.06
CA VAL A 44 -12.44 13.00 8.14
C VAL A 44 -12.24 14.48 8.46
N ALA A 45 -12.36 14.87 9.74
CA ALA A 45 -12.23 16.26 10.15
C ALA A 45 -10.82 16.81 9.86
N GLU A 46 -9.79 16.03 10.18
CA GLU A 46 -8.37 16.41 10.13
C GLU A 46 -7.60 15.51 9.14
N SER A 47 -8.13 15.38 7.93
CA SER A 47 -7.59 14.47 6.91
C SER A 47 -6.10 14.66 6.59
N GLU A 48 -5.57 15.89 6.61
CA GLU A 48 -4.15 16.13 6.38
C GLU A 48 -3.27 15.52 7.46
N ALA A 49 -3.66 15.68 8.74
CA ALA A 49 -2.96 15.07 9.86
C ALA A 49 -3.05 13.53 9.79
N PHE A 50 -4.25 13.01 9.50
CA PHE A 50 -4.46 11.57 9.34
C PHE A 50 -3.57 10.97 8.24
N TRP A 51 -3.61 11.51 7.03
CA TRP A 51 -2.82 10.98 5.90
C TRP A 51 -1.33 11.16 6.12
N SER A 52 -0.91 12.25 6.76
CA SER A 52 0.48 12.46 7.16
C SER A 52 0.98 11.40 8.14
N ILE A 53 0.20 11.07 9.17
CA ILE A 53 0.57 10.04 10.16
C ILE A 53 0.52 8.65 9.52
N LEU A 54 -0.48 8.37 8.67
CA LEU A 54 -0.59 7.10 7.95
C LEU A 54 0.58 6.86 7.00
N TRP A 55 1.04 7.91 6.32
CA TRP A 55 2.23 7.86 5.48
C TRP A 55 3.46 7.36 6.25
N ASP A 56 3.71 7.97 7.42
CA ASP A 56 4.82 7.61 8.29
C ASP A 56 4.63 6.20 8.88
N PHE A 57 3.41 5.86 9.32
CA PHE A 57 3.07 4.55 9.88
C PHE A 57 3.25 3.40 8.87
N CYS A 58 2.96 3.65 7.59
CA CYS A 58 3.21 2.70 6.50
C CYS A 58 4.68 2.69 6.04
N GLU A 59 5.56 3.43 6.73
CA GLU A 59 6.99 3.56 6.42
C GLU A 59 7.24 3.98 4.97
N LEU A 60 6.40 4.84 4.41
CA LEU A 60 6.63 5.37 3.06
C LEU A 60 7.87 6.28 3.04
N PRO A 61 8.47 6.53 1.86
CA PRO A 61 9.68 7.35 1.76
C PRO A 61 9.56 8.70 2.46
N GLU A 62 10.69 9.20 2.97
CA GLU A 62 10.75 10.50 3.63
C GLU A 62 10.20 11.60 2.73
N ARG A 63 9.42 12.50 3.36
CA ARG A 63 8.84 13.68 2.74
C ARG A 63 9.79 14.86 2.85
N ILE A 64 9.76 15.77 1.88
CA ILE A 64 10.47 17.04 1.99
C ILE A 64 9.83 17.87 3.12
N ALA A 65 10.67 18.54 3.91
CA ALA A 65 10.19 19.41 4.99
C ALA A 65 9.27 20.51 4.42
N GLY A 66 8.09 20.68 5.02
CA GLY A 66 7.10 21.66 4.58
C GLY A 66 6.24 21.22 3.38
N GLU A 67 6.28 19.95 2.99
CA GLU A 67 5.38 19.42 1.95
C GLU A 67 3.91 19.56 2.32
N GLN A 68 3.10 19.90 1.32
CA GLN A 68 1.66 19.96 1.45
C GLN A 68 1.09 18.54 1.38
N VAL A 69 0.22 18.19 2.31
CA VAL A 69 -0.43 16.88 2.27
C VAL A 69 -1.52 16.84 1.20
N VAL A 70 -2.25 17.94 1.01
CA VAL A 70 -3.29 18.05 -0.03
C VAL A 70 -3.37 19.46 -0.61
N GLN A 71 -3.58 19.55 -1.92
CA GLN A 71 -3.95 20.77 -2.62
C GLN A 71 -5.39 20.65 -3.15
N ASN A 72 -6.14 21.76 -3.11
CA ASN A 72 -7.53 21.82 -3.59
C ASN A 72 -8.44 20.75 -2.98
N ARG A 73 -8.34 20.52 -1.66
CA ARG A 73 -9.07 19.46 -0.93
C ARG A 73 -10.56 19.37 -1.28
N GLU A 74 -11.23 20.52 -1.38
CA GLU A 74 -12.67 20.60 -1.63
C GLU A 74 -13.06 20.45 -3.11
N LYS A 75 -12.09 20.38 -4.03
CA LYS A 75 -12.35 20.32 -5.48
C LYS A 75 -12.49 18.87 -5.95
N MET A 76 -13.70 18.52 -6.40
CA MET A 76 -13.98 17.19 -6.96
C MET A 76 -14.54 17.31 -8.40
N PRO A 77 -13.80 16.84 -9.44
CA PRO A 77 -12.43 16.32 -9.43
C PRO A 77 -11.37 17.44 -9.35
N GLY A 78 -10.20 17.14 -8.76
CA GLY A 78 -9.05 18.06 -8.79
C GLY A 78 -8.21 18.16 -7.51
N ALA A 79 -8.63 17.53 -6.41
CA ALA A 79 -7.78 17.36 -5.23
C ALA A 79 -6.49 16.60 -5.58
N ARG A 80 -5.35 17.10 -5.09
CA ARG A 80 -4.02 16.49 -5.30
C ARG A 80 -3.39 16.16 -3.96
N TRP A 81 -3.23 14.88 -3.66
CA TRP A 81 -2.59 14.41 -2.45
C TRP A 81 -1.09 14.25 -2.66
N PHE A 82 -0.30 14.69 -1.68
CA PHE A 82 1.17 14.65 -1.68
C PHE A 82 1.81 15.10 -3.02
N PRO A 83 1.51 16.32 -3.51
CA PRO A 83 1.88 16.74 -4.87
C PRO A 83 3.39 16.86 -5.09
N GLN A 84 4.19 16.97 -4.03
CA GLN A 84 5.65 16.99 -4.10
C GLN A 84 6.27 15.59 -3.97
N ALA A 85 5.53 14.62 -3.41
CA ALA A 85 6.06 13.30 -3.14
C ALA A 85 6.27 12.52 -4.44
N ARG A 86 7.39 11.79 -4.48
CA ARG A 86 7.68 10.82 -5.55
C ARG A 86 7.79 9.44 -4.96
N ILE A 87 6.88 8.56 -5.35
CA ILE A 87 6.90 7.15 -4.95
C ILE A 87 6.97 6.27 -6.19
N ASN A 88 7.66 5.14 -6.04
CA ASN A 88 7.55 4.05 -6.99
C ASN A 88 6.85 2.88 -6.30
N PHE A 89 5.71 2.45 -6.86
CA PHE A 89 4.85 1.44 -6.26
C PHE A 89 5.56 0.07 -6.14
N ALA A 90 6.19 -0.39 -7.21
CA ALA A 90 6.90 -1.67 -7.23
C ALA A 90 8.09 -1.66 -6.25
N ARG A 91 8.82 -0.55 -6.16
CA ARG A 91 9.92 -0.38 -5.20
C ARG A 91 9.43 -0.52 -3.76
N GLN A 92 8.27 0.05 -3.41
CA GLN A 92 7.73 -0.07 -2.05
C GLN A 92 7.33 -1.51 -1.72
N LEU A 93 6.66 -2.19 -2.64
CA LEU A 93 6.25 -3.58 -2.44
C LEU A 93 7.45 -4.55 -2.40
N LEU A 94 8.53 -4.25 -3.12
CA LEU A 94 9.73 -5.09 -3.23
C LEU A 94 10.93 -4.52 -2.44
N ARG A 95 10.67 -3.79 -1.35
CA ARG A 95 11.70 -3.35 -0.40
C ARG A 95 12.42 -4.54 0.23
N ARG A 96 11.65 -5.58 0.55
CA ARG A 96 12.16 -6.85 1.03
C ARG A 96 12.73 -7.65 -0.13
N ARG A 97 13.89 -8.27 0.08
CA ARG A 97 14.64 -9.04 -0.94
C ARG A 97 15.28 -10.29 -0.34
N ASP A 98 14.56 -10.96 0.53
CA ASP A 98 15.00 -12.20 1.17
C ASP A 98 14.26 -13.42 0.60
N ASP A 99 14.60 -14.61 1.10
CA ASP A 99 14.04 -15.88 0.64
C ASP A 99 12.65 -16.16 1.22
N SER A 100 12.05 -15.20 1.93
CA SER A 100 10.71 -15.39 2.47
C SER A 100 9.65 -15.37 1.36
N PRO A 101 8.53 -16.10 1.51
CA PRO A 101 7.46 -16.11 0.51
C PRO A 101 6.88 -14.72 0.24
N ALA A 102 7.01 -14.21 -0.99
CA ALA A 102 6.28 -13.04 -1.48
C ALA A 102 4.92 -13.43 -2.08
N MET A 103 4.89 -14.56 -2.79
CA MET A 103 3.70 -15.07 -3.45
C MET A 103 3.57 -16.57 -3.27
N VAL A 104 2.34 -17.02 -3.03
CA VAL A 104 1.98 -18.44 -3.02
C VAL A 104 0.92 -18.68 -4.08
N PHE A 105 1.34 -19.27 -5.19
CA PHE A 105 0.48 -19.62 -6.32
C PHE A 105 -0.11 -21.03 -6.16
N ARG A 106 -1.34 -21.20 -6.66
CA ARG A 106 -2.04 -22.46 -6.81
C ARG A 106 -2.75 -22.50 -8.16
N ALA A 107 -2.57 -23.60 -8.87
CA ALA A 107 -3.34 -23.92 -10.06
C ALA A 107 -4.34 -25.05 -9.77
N GLU A 108 -5.28 -25.23 -10.70
CA GLU A 108 -6.35 -26.24 -10.63
C GLU A 108 -5.80 -27.66 -10.69
N ASP A 109 -4.66 -27.86 -11.36
CA ASP A 109 -3.91 -29.11 -11.42
C ASP A 109 -3.15 -29.44 -10.11
N LYS A 110 -3.44 -28.69 -9.03
CA LYS A 110 -2.78 -28.74 -7.73
C LYS A 110 -1.31 -28.30 -7.77
N ALA A 111 -0.82 -27.74 -8.87
CA ALA A 111 0.51 -27.17 -8.91
C ALA A 111 0.63 -26.03 -7.90
N ARG A 112 1.78 -26.01 -7.23
CA ARG A 112 2.09 -25.05 -6.17
C ARG A 112 3.45 -24.47 -6.45
N ARG A 113 3.49 -23.15 -6.60
CA ARG A 113 4.73 -22.38 -6.68
C ARG A 113 4.76 -21.37 -5.54
N ILE A 114 5.86 -21.32 -4.83
CA ILE A 114 6.18 -20.17 -3.98
C ILE A 114 7.17 -19.34 -4.79
N VAL A 115 6.99 -18.02 -4.80
CA VAL A 115 7.99 -17.09 -5.29
C VAL A 115 8.46 -16.28 -4.09
N SER A 116 9.76 -16.26 -3.83
CA SER A 116 10.36 -15.48 -2.75
C SER A 116 10.40 -13.99 -3.10
N TYR A 117 10.66 -13.13 -2.11
CA TYR A 117 10.87 -11.71 -2.36
C TYR A 117 12.12 -11.47 -3.24
N ALA A 118 13.19 -12.24 -3.04
CA ALA A 118 14.39 -12.17 -3.86
C ALA A 118 14.12 -12.54 -5.33
N GLU A 119 13.42 -13.67 -5.57
CA GLU A 119 13.03 -14.11 -6.92
C GLU A 119 12.09 -13.11 -7.59
N MET A 120 11.06 -12.65 -6.87
CA MET A 120 10.11 -11.65 -7.36
C MET A 120 10.83 -10.37 -7.80
N TYR A 121 11.79 -9.90 -7.00
CA TYR A 121 12.59 -8.72 -7.35
C TYR A 121 13.43 -8.93 -8.61
N GLN A 122 14.09 -10.08 -8.75
CA GLN A 122 14.92 -10.40 -9.92
C GLN A 122 14.09 -10.46 -11.21
N GLU A 123 12.96 -11.17 -11.16
CA GLU A 123 12.05 -11.32 -12.31
C GLU A 123 11.46 -9.96 -12.73
N VAL A 124 11.00 -9.15 -11.76
CA VAL A 124 10.50 -7.80 -12.02
C VAL A 124 11.59 -6.91 -12.61
N ALA A 125 12.81 -6.93 -12.07
CA ALA A 125 13.91 -6.12 -12.57
C ALA A 125 14.32 -6.52 -13.99
N SER A 126 14.34 -7.83 -14.28
CA SER A 126 14.64 -8.38 -15.62
C SER A 126 13.61 -7.92 -16.64
N LEU A 127 12.32 -8.11 -16.35
CA LEU A 127 11.25 -7.70 -17.25
C LEU A 127 11.19 -6.18 -17.42
N ALA A 128 11.39 -5.41 -16.35
CA ALA A 128 11.45 -3.95 -16.43
C ALA A 128 12.59 -3.46 -17.32
N ALA A 129 13.74 -4.15 -17.31
CA ALA A 129 14.85 -3.85 -18.23
C ALA A 129 14.46 -4.14 -19.68
N ALA A 130 13.86 -5.31 -19.94
CA ALA A 130 13.39 -5.65 -21.28
C ALA A 130 12.32 -4.66 -21.82
N LEU A 131 11.41 -4.19 -20.97
CA LEU A 131 10.42 -3.17 -21.35
C LEU A 131 11.10 -1.84 -21.71
N ARG A 132 12.10 -1.40 -20.95
CA ARG A 132 12.87 -0.19 -21.26
C ARG A 132 13.65 -0.34 -22.56
N ASP A 133 14.27 -1.49 -22.80
CA ASP A 133 15.00 -1.79 -24.04
C ASP A 133 14.06 -1.82 -25.25
N ALA A 134 12.80 -2.23 -25.06
CA ALA A 134 11.73 -2.15 -26.05
C ALA A 134 11.15 -0.73 -26.23
N GLY A 135 11.67 0.27 -25.51
CA GLY A 135 11.28 1.68 -25.64
C GLY A 135 10.12 2.13 -24.76
N VAL A 136 9.66 1.31 -23.80
CA VAL A 136 8.59 1.70 -22.87
C VAL A 136 9.10 2.73 -21.87
N GLY A 137 8.40 3.86 -21.75
CA GLY A 137 8.71 4.94 -20.81
C GLY A 137 7.56 5.34 -19.88
N PRO A 138 7.82 6.27 -18.94
CA PRO A 138 6.78 6.78 -18.04
C PRO A 138 5.60 7.40 -18.80
N GLY A 139 4.39 6.91 -18.54
CA GLY A 139 3.15 7.37 -19.19
C GLY A 139 2.68 6.49 -20.36
N ASP A 140 3.50 5.55 -20.80
CA ASP A 140 3.09 4.53 -21.76
C ASP A 140 2.15 3.51 -21.11
N ARG A 141 1.30 2.92 -21.95
CA ARG A 141 0.33 1.91 -21.52
C ARG A 141 0.83 0.55 -21.99
N VAL A 142 1.05 -0.36 -21.05
CA VAL A 142 1.35 -1.77 -21.32
C VAL A 142 0.09 -2.57 -21.04
N ALA A 143 -0.37 -3.34 -22.03
CA ALA A 143 -1.55 -4.20 -21.91
C ALA A 143 -1.14 -5.67 -22.06
N ALA A 144 -1.72 -6.53 -21.24
CA ALA A 144 -1.51 -7.97 -21.30
C ALA A 144 -2.82 -8.71 -21.04
N PHE A 145 -3.06 -9.79 -21.79
CA PHE A 145 -4.17 -10.71 -21.55
C PHE A 145 -3.60 -12.00 -20.95
N MET A 146 -3.66 -12.10 -19.62
CA MET A 146 -3.00 -13.16 -18.85
C MET A 146 -3.94 -13.67 -17.75
N PRO A 147 -3.85 -14.97 -17.38
CA PRO A 147 -4.59 -15.52 -16.25
C PRO A 147 -4.02 -15.02 -14.91
N ASN A 148 -4.64 -15.41 -13.78
CA ASN A 148 -4.12 -15.10 -12.44
C ASN A 148 -2.92 -16.00 -12.11
N MET A 149 -1.73 -15.61 -12.54
CA MET A 149 -0.47 -16.35 -12.36
C MET A 149 0.67 -15.40 -11.91
N PRO A 150 1.79 -15.92 -11.37
CA PRO A 150 2.89 -15.08 -10.88
C PRO A 150 3.41 -14.07 -11.91
N GLU A 151 3.51 -14.50 -13.17
CA GLU A 151 3.98 -13.71 -14.30
C GLU A 151 3.10 -12.46 -14.54
N THR A 152 1.80 -12.53 -14.25
CA THR A 152 0.88 -11.40 -14.37
C THR A 152 1.21 -10.30 -13.36
N VAL A 153 1.53 -10.68 -12.12
CA VAL A 153 1.95 -9.73 -11.09
C VAL A 153 3.35 -9.21 -11.37
N ILE A 154 4.26 -10.06 -11.84
CA ILE A 154 5.60 -9.65 -12.26
C ILE A 154 5.50 -8.60 -13.39
N ALA A 155 4.66 -8.83 -14.41
CA ALA A 155 4.44 -7.88 -15.50
C ALA A 155 3.85 -6.55 -15.03
N MET A 156 2.88 -6.60 -14.11
CA MET A 156 2.29 -5.39 -13.53
C MET A 156 3.32 -4.60 -12.71
N LEU A 157 4.10 -5.27 -11.86
CA LEU A 157 5.15 -4.62 -11.07
C LEU A 157 6.28 -4.07 -11.93
N ALA A 158 6.69 -4.78 -12.99
CA ALA A 158 7.69 -4.29 -13.94
C ALA A 158 7.22 -3.03 -14.66
N THR A 159 5.95 -2.98 -15.07
CA THR A 159 5.34 -1.80 -15.69
C THR A 159 5.24 -0.62 -14.72
N ALA A 160 5.01 -0.89 -13.43
CA ALA A 160 4.91 0.13 -12.38
C ALA A 160 6.26 0.53 -11.74
N SER A 161 7.38 0.03 -12.26
CA SER A 161 8.74 0.21 -11.71
C SER A 161 9.50 1.42 -12.25
#